data_AF-A0A7C4B107-F1
#
_entry.id   AF-A0A7C4B107-F1
#
_cell.length_a   1.000
_cell.length_b   1.000
_cell.length_c   1.000
_cell.angle_alpha   90.00
_cell.angle_beta   90.00
_cell.angle_gamma   90.00
#
_symmetry.space_group_name_H-M   'P 1'
#
loop_
_entity.id
_entity.type
_entity.pdbx_description
1 polymer ?
#
loop_
_entity_poly.entity_id
_entity_poly.type
_entity_poly.pdbx_seq_one_letter_code
_entity_poly.pdbx_strand_id
1 'polypeptide(L)'
;MIIWIYIVAAMVVQELAVVAAALGFAYHLELNIFLVHGIWLVATVIDALGGFILGQWIRGKYGAWAITRHAEALAEALERRISTNGRRLTLVVFGFLNFPYVNGFIGSWLNLSFADTLVFTLIGDALWYVSIWGTVAGINIIPADSRWGVVVGIGLVIALVLWAHARYHKMRRA
;
A
#
# COMPACT_ATOMS: atom_id res chain seq x y z
N MET A 1 20.55 12.26 -18.86
CA MET A 1 21.03 11.41 -17.75
C MET A 1 20.48 11.86 -16.40
N ILE A 2 20.65 13.12 -16.01
CA ILE A 2 20.15 13.68 -14.73
C ILE A 2 18.64 13.45 -14.53
N ILE A 3 17.84 13.62 -15.58
CA ILE A 3 16.38 13.40 -15.56
C ILE A 3 15.98 11.97 -15.11
N TRP A 4 16.71 10.95 -15.56
CA TRP A 4 16.40 9.57 -15.22
C TRP A 4 16.72 9.25 -13.76
N ILE A 5 17.73 9.92 -13.18
CA ILE A 5 18.04 9.82 -11.76
C ILE A 5 16.88 10.37 -10.92
N TYR A 6 16.30 11.51 -11.32
CA TYR A 6 15.13 12.07 -10.65
C TYR A 6 13.90 11.15 -10.75
N ILE A 7 13.62 10.59 -11.93
CA ILE A 7 12.51 9.65 -12.12
C ILE A 7 12.70 8.41 -11.24
N VAL A 8 13.90 7.81 -11.22
CA VAL A 8 14.18 6.65 -10.36
C VAL A 8 14.03 7.01 -8.89
N ALA A 9 14.59 8.14 -8.44
CA ALA A 9 14.46 8.60 -7.06
C ALA A 9 13.00 8.82 -6.68
N ALA A 10 12.21 9.44 -7.55
CA ALA A 10 10.77 9.64 -7.35
C ALA A 10 10.03 8.31 -7.17
N MET A 11 10.32 7.34 -8.03
CA MET A 11 9.68 6.02 -7.99
C MET A 11 10.14 5.18 -6.79
N VAL A 12 11.31 5.44 -6.21
CA VAL A 12 11.78 4.79 -4.97
C VAL A 12 11.17 5.43 -3.72
N VAL A 13 11.01 6.77 -3.73
CA VAL A 13 10.38 7.49 -2.63
C VAL A 13 8.89 7.19 -2.55
N GLN A 14 8.25 6.93 -3.69
CA GLN A 14 6.82 6.60 -3.82
C GLN A 14 5.90 7.60 -3.10
N GLU A 15 6.29 8.88 -3.01
CA GLU A 15 5.43 9.92 -2.45
C GLU A 15 4.55 10.51 -3.58
N LEU A 16 3.29 10.82 -3.25
CA LEU A 16 2.27 11.23 -4.22
C LEU A 16 2.67 12.42 -5.09
N ALA A 17 3.12 13.52 -4.48
CA ALA A 17 3.50 14.71 -5.22
C ALA A 17 4.74 14.45 -6.10
N VAL A 18 5.71 13.69 -5.57
CA VAL A 18 6.96 13.39 -6.30
C VAL A 18 6.71 12.44 -7.49
N VAL A 19 5.89 11.41 -7.31
CA VAL A 19 5.52 10.47 -8.39
C VAL A 19 4.66 11.15 -9.45
N ALA A 20 3.69 11.97 -9.04
CA ALA A 20 2.88 12.75 -9.98
C ALA A 20 3.74 13.72 -10.81
N ALA A 21 4.69 14.41 -10.17
CA ALA A 21 5.62 15.29 -10.87
C ALA A 21 6.51 14.53 -11.86
N ALA A 22 7.05 13.37 -11.47
CA ALA A 22 7.88 12.55 -12.35
C ALA A 22 7.10 12.02 -13.56
N LEU A 23 5.84 11.59 -13.36
CA LEU A 23 4.94 11.17 -14.43
C LEU A 23 4.58 12.32 -15.36
N GLY A 24 4.20 13.48 -14.81
CA GLY A 24 3.90 14.67 -15.61
C GLY A 24 5.09 15.11 -16.44
N PHE A 25 6.29 15.11 -15.84
CA PHE A 25 7.51 15.46 -16.56
C PHE A 25 7.83 14.47 -17.68
N ALA A 26 7.72 13.16 -17.42
CA ALA A 26 7.93 12.14 -18.43
C ALA A 26 6.91 12.23 -19.58
N TYR A 27 5.64 12.50 -19.26
CA TYR A 27 4.57 12.63 -20.23
C TYR A 27 4.75 13.86 -21.12
N HIS A 28 5.01 15.04 -20.53
CA HIS A 28 5.16 16.29 -21.28
C HIS A 28 6.43 16.36 -22.12
N LEU A 29 7.48 15.62 -21.73
CA LEU A 29 8.73 15.53 -22.49
C LEU A 29 8.77 14.34 -23.46
N GLU A 30 7.64 13.65 -23.66
CA GLU A 30 7.52 12.50 -24.57
C GLU A 30 8.57 11.41 -24.30
N LEU A 31 8.96 11.23 -23.02
CA LEU A 31 9.85 10.15 -22.64
C LEU A 31 9.13 8.80 -22.80
N ASN A 32 9.92 7.72 -22.86
CA ASN A 32 9.36 6.38 -22.92
C ASN A 32 8.60 6.05 -21.61
N ILE A 33 7.29 6.24 -21.63
CA ILE A 33 6.43 6.08 -20.45
C ILE A 33 6.38 4.62 -19.97
N PHE A 34 6.52 3.66 -20.88
CA PHE A 34 6.61 2.24 -20.51
C PHE A 34 7.83 1.96 -19.63
N LEU A 35 8.95 2.64 -19.90
CA LEU A 35 10.13 2.53 -19.04
C LEU A 35 9.85 3.12 -17.65
N VAL A 36 9.11 4.22 -17.54
CA VAL A 36 8.72 4.80 -16.25
C VAL A 36 7.81 3.86 -15.46
N HIS A 37 6.84 3.23 -16.12
CA HIS A 37 6.00 2.20 -15.50
C HIS A 37 6.81 0.99 -15.05
N GLY A 38 7.78 0.55 -15.85
CA GLY A 38 8.70 -0.53 -15.48
C GLY A 38 9.55 -0.18 -14.25
N ILE A 39 10.07 1.05 -14.17
CA ILE A 39 10.82 1.54 -13.01
C ILE A 39 9.92 1.55 -11.75
N TRP A 40 8.69 2.05 -11.87
CA TRP A 40 7.73 2.01 -10.77
C TRP A 40 7.48 0.58 -10.27
N LEU A 41 7.23 -0.36 -11.18
CA LEU A 41 6.98 -1.76 -10.81
C LEU A 41 8.17 -2.37 -10.05
N VAL A 42 9.39 -2.14 -10.53
CA VAL A 42 10.62 -2.60 -9.86
C VAL A 42 10.75 -1.96 -8.47
N ALA A 43 10.46 -0.67 -8.35
CA ALA A 43 10.53 0.03 -7.08
C ALA A 43 9.52 -0.53 -6.06
N THR A 44 8.28 -0.82 -6.46
CA THR A 44 7.28 -1.46 -5.58
C THR A 44 7.72 -2.86 -5.13
N VAL A 45 8.36 -3.65 -6.00
CA VAL A 45 8.89 -4.97 -5.61
C VAL A 45 10.00 -4.82 -4.55
N ILE A 46 10.91 -3.86 -4.73
CA ILE A 46 11.98 -3.56 -3.77
C ILE A 46 11.38 -3.09 -2.44
N ASP A 47 10.37 -2.22 -2.50
CA ASP A 47 9.68 -1.69 -1.33
C ASP A 47 9.02 -2.80 -0.50
N ALA A 48 8.22 -3.66 -1.14
CA ALA A 48 7.59 -4.80 -0.51
C ALA A 48 8.62 -5.78 0.09
N LEU A 49 9.71 -6.06 -0.63
CA LEU A 49 10.78 -6.93 -0.16
C LEU A 49 11.52 -6.34 1.04
N GLY A 50 11.91 -5.06 0.96
CA GLY A 50 12.61 -4.35 2.03
C GLY A 50 11.78 -4.29 3.30
N GLY A 51 10.49 -3.95 3.17
CA GLY A 51 9.54 -3.95 4.28
C GLY A 51 9.39 -5.33 4.92
N PHE A 52 9.26 -6.38 4.09
CA PHE A 52 9.09 -7.74 4.58
C PHE A 52 10.31 -8.26 5.33
N ILE A 53 11.51 -8.05 4.77
CA ILE A 53 12.78 -8.42 5.42
C ILE A 53 12.95 -7.65 6.73
N LEU A 54 12.69 -6.35 6.73
CA LEU A 54 12.79 -5.51 7.92
C LEU A 54 11.82 -5.98 9.02
N GLY A 55 10.58 -6.32 8.65
CA GLY A 55 9.59 -6.82 9.58
C GLY A 55 9.98 -8.15 10.23
N GLN A 56 10.48 -9.10 9.44
CA GLN A 56 11.03 -10.37 9.94
C GLN A 56 12.24 -10.14 10.84
N TRP A 57 13.15 -9.26 10.44
CA TRP A 57 14.33 -8.92 11.24
C TRP A 57 13.96 -8.30 12.59
N ILE A 58 12.99 -7.38 12.63
CA ILE A 58 12.53 -6.77 13.88
C ILE A 58 11.89 -7.82 14.80
N ARG A 59 11.04 -8.72 14.27
CA ARG A 59 10.48 -9.83 15.08
C ARG A 59 11.57 -10.72 15.65
N GLY A 60 12.53 -11.15 14.82
CA GLY A 60 13.61 -12.02 15.26
C GLY A 60 14.54 -11.36 16.28
N LYS A 61 14.95 -10.11 16.05
CA LYS A 61 15.93 -9.40 16.89
C LYS A 61 15.34 -8.89 18.20
N TYR A 62 14.10 -8.41 18.17
CA TYR A 62 13.47 -7.73 19.31
C TYR A 62 12.31 -8.51 19.91
N GLY A 63 12.08 -9.77 19.53
CA GLY A 63 10.96 -10.59 20.02
C GLY A 63 10.84 -10.67 21.55
N ALA A 64 11.94 -10.55 22.29
CA ALA A 64 11.93 -10.55 23.76
C ALA A 64 11.45 -9.22 24.38
N TRP A 65 11.42 -8.12 23.61
CA TRP A 65 11.08 -6.81 24.12
C TRP A 65 9.58 -6.68 24.35
N ALA A 66 9.19 -5.95 25.40
CA ALA A 66 7.78 -5.76 25.75
C ALA A 66 6.96 -5.16 24.60
N ILE A 67 7.54 -4.23 23.84
CA ILE A 67 6.90 -3.58 22.69
C ILE A 67 6.63 -4.60 21.58
N THR A 68 7.65 -5.39 21.20
CA THR A 68 7.51 -6.42 20.15
C THR A 68 6.50 -7.49 20.55
N ARG A 69 6.54 -7.98 21.79
CA ARG A 69 5.52 -8.94 22.29
C ARG A 69 4.12 -8.35 22.29
N HIS A 70 3.97 -7.07 22.62
CA HIS A 70 2.68 -6.40 22.58
C HIS A 70 2.17 -6.27 21.14
N ALA A 71 3.05 -5.91 20.20
CA ALA A 71 2.73 -5.82 18.79
C ALA A 71 2.42 -7.21 18.18
N GLU A 72 3.12 -8.28 18.58
CA GLU A 72 2.80 -9.65 18.19
C GLU A 72 1.46 -10.10 18.76
N ALA A 73 1.18 -9.84 20.05
CA ALA A 73 -0.12 -10.14 20.65
C ALA A 73 -1.26 -9.38 19.96
N LEU A 74 -1.02 -8.13 19.55
CA LEU A 74 -1.98 -7.35 18.78
C LEU A 74 -2.19 -7.94 17.38
N ALA A 75 -1.12 -8.34 16.69
CA ALA A 75 -1.17 -8.98 15.38
C ALA A 75 -1.93 -10.31 15.44
N GLU A 76 -1.67 -11.16 16.44
CA GLU A 76 -2.41 -12.40 16.68
C GLU A 76 -3.89 -12.15 17.01
N ALA A 77 -4.19 -11.13 17.82
CA ALA A 77 -5.57 -10.76 18.13
C ALA A 77 -6.32 -10.26 16.88
N LEU A 78 -5.63 -9.52 16.00
CA LEU A 78 -6.12 -9.12 14.69
C LEU A 78 -6.32 -10.33 13.78
N GLU A 79 -5.38 -11.27 13.72
CA GLU A 79 -5.49 -12.52 12.96
C GLU A 79 -6.71 -13.34 13.38
N ARG A 80 -6.98 -13.46 14.69
CA ARG A 80 -8.17 -14.17 15.18
C ARG A 80 -9.47 -13.48 14.82
N ARG A 81 -9.45 -12.15 14.66
CA ARG A 81 -10.63 -11.33 14.33
C ARG A 81 -10.86 -11.16 12.84
N ILE A 82 -9.81 -11.26 12.03
CA ILE A 82 -9.81 -10.95 10.59
C ILE A 82 -9.51 -12.23 9.82
N SER A 83 -10.41 -12.62 8.90
CA SER A 83 -10.14 -13.81 8.06
C SER A 83 -8.92 -13.58 7.16
N THR A 84 -8.34 -14.64 6.60
CA THR A 84 -7.26 -14.53 5.59
C THR A 84 -7.57 -13.52 4.48
N ASN A 85 -8.82 -13.48 3.99
CA ASN A 85 -9.26 -12.48 3.02
C ASN A 85 -9.23 -11.04 3.55
N GLY A 86 -9.48 -10.83 4.84
CA GLY A 86 -9.41 -9.50 5.45
C GLY A 86 -7.97 -9.03 5.63
N ARG A 87 -7.03 -9.94 5.94
CA ARG A 87 -5.59 -9.62 5.97
C ARG A 87 -5.07 -9.18 4.61
N ARG A 88 -5.49 -9.90 3.56
CA ARG A 88 -5.20 -9.55 2.17
C ARG A 88 -5.79 -8.19 1.79
N LEU A 89 -7.05 -7.93 2.19
CA LEU A 89 -7.69 -6.63 1.99
C LEU A 89 -6.96 -5.50 2.70
N THR A 90 -6.45 -5.72 3.93
CA THR A 90 -5.63 -4.74 4.65
C THR A 90 -4.41 -4.33 3.81
N LEU A 91 -3.70 -5.28 3.21
CA LEU A 91 -2.56 -4.97 2.36
C LEU A 91 -2.96 -4.17 1.10
N VAL A 92 -4.11 -4.47 0.49
CA VAL A 92 -4.61 -3.67 -0.64
C VAL A 92 -4.93 -2.24 -0.20
N VAL A 93 -5.56 -2.06 0.96
CA VAL A 93 -5.91 -0.73 1.47
C VAL A 93 -4.66 0.09 1.81
N PHE A 94 -3.69 -0.50 2.52
CA PHE A 94 -2.46 0.21 2.84
C PHE A 94 -1.55 0.42 1.61
N GLY A 95 -1.63 -0.48 0.61
CA GLY A 95 -1.05 -0.25 -0.72
C GLY A 95 -1.67 0.94 -1.44
N PHE A 96 -3.00 1.06 -1.39
CA PHE A 96 -3.67 2.21 -1.97
C PHE A 96 -3.34 3.53 -1.28
N LEU A 97 -3.12 3.52 0.04
CA LEU A 97 -2.63 4.70 0.77
C LEU A 97 -1.15 5.02 0.47
N ASN A 98 -0.45 4.07 -0.15
CA ASN A 98 0.94 4.13 -0.56
C ASN A 98 1.89 4.57 0.56
N PHE A 99 2.06 3.70 1.55
CA PHE A 99 3.09 3.83 2.57
C PHE A 99 4.31 2.96 2.23
N PRO A 100 5.45 3.57 1.84
CA PRO A 100 6.65 2.84 1.49
C PRO A 100 7.11 1.94 2.65
N TYR A 101 7.47 0.71 2.33
CA TYR A 101 7.97 -0.37 3.19
C TYR A 101 6.98 -0.88 4.25
N VAL A 102 5.94 -0.10 4.57
CA VAL A 102 4.96 -0.42 5.61
C VAL A 102 4.13 -1.63 5.21
N ASN A 103 3.78 -1.77 3.92
CA ASN A 103 2.99 -2.91 3.45
C ASN A 103 3.72 -4.25 3.59
N GLY A 104 4.98 -4.29 3.14
CA GLY A 104 5.86 -5.44 3.34
C GLY A 104 6.02 -5.78 4.81
N PHE A 105 6.22 -4.74 5.64
CA PHE A 105 6.34 -4.89 7.09
C PHE A 105 5.08 -5.50 7.71
N ILE A 106 3.90 -4.91 7.46
CA ILE A 106 2.61 -5.41 7.97
C ILE A 106 2.37 -6.84 7.49
N GLY A 107 2.61 -7.15 6.21
CA GLY A 107 2.41 -8.49 5.66
C GLY A 107 3.22 -9.56 6.40
N SER A 108 4.48 -9.25 6.74
CA SER A 108 5.33 -10.16 7.51
C SER A 108 4.86 -10.38 8.97
N TRP A 109 4.17 -9.40 9.55
CA TRP A 109 3.62 -9.47 10.92
C TRP A 109 2.24 -10.14 10.96
N LEU A 110 1.48 -10.12 9.87
CA LEU A 110 0.20 -10.83 9.71
C LEU A 110 0.37 -12.31 9.30
N ASN A 111 1.58 -12.86 9.45
CA ASN A 111 2.01 -14.20 9.03
C ASN A 111 1.57 -14.57 7.60
N LEU A 112 1.57 -13.60 6.68
CA LEU A 112 1.32 -13.87 5.27
C LEU A 112 2.60 -14.35 4.59
N SER A 113 2.45 -15.16 3.54
CA SER A 113 3.59 -15.48 2.68
C SER A 113 4.09 -14.21 1.99
N PHE A 114 5.38 -14.18 1.63
CA PHE A 114 5.92 -13.07 0.85
C PHE A 114 5.17 -12.90 -0.48
N ALA A 115 4.79 -13.99 -1.13
CA ALA A 115 4.03 -13.95 -2.38
C ALA A 115 2.66 -13.28 -2.20
N ASP A 116 1.91 -13.66 -1.15
CA ASP A 116 0.64 -12.99 -0.82
C ASP A 116 0.89 -11.51 -0.54
N THR A 117 1.92 -11.19 0.25
CA THR A 117 2.23 -9.81 0.61
C THR A 117 2.52 -8.97 -0.64
N LEU A 118 3.41 -9.46 -1.50
CA LEU A 118 3.79 -8.81 -2.75
C LEU A 118 2.59 -8.60 -3.67
N VAL A 119 1.77 -9.64 -3.90
CA VAL A 119 0.62 -9.55 -4.81
C VAL A 119 -0.42 -8.56 -4.31
N PHE A 120 -0.81 -8.63 -3.03
CA PHE A 120 -1.85 -7.74 -2.50
C PHE A 120 -1.37 -6.29 -2.33
N THR A 121 -0.08 -6.08 -2.03
CA THR A 121 0.53 -4.75 -2.07
C THR A 121 0.56 -4.21 -3.50
N LEU A 122 1.03 -5.00 -4.48
CA LEU A 122 1.04 -4.60 -5.89
C LEU A 122 -0.35 -4.20 -6.39
N ILE A 123 -1.40 -4.92 -5.98
CA ILE A 123 -2.78 -4.56 -6.34
C ILE A 123 -3.15 -3.18 -5.77
N GLY A 124 -2.88 -2.93 -4.49
CA GLY A 124 -3.15 -1.65 -3.84
C GLY A 124 -2.37 -0.49 -4.49
N ASP A 125 -1.07 -0.67 -4.65
CA ASP A 125 -0.17 0.32 -5.24
C ASP A 125 -0.51 0.58 -6.71
N ALA A 126 -0.90 -0.45 -7.47
CA ALA A 126 -1.32 -0.30 -8.87
C ALA A 126 -2.60 0.54 -8.97
N LEU A 127 -3.58 0.33 -8.08
CA LEU A 127 -4.79 1.15 -8.05
C LEU A 127 -4.47 2.62 -7.76
N TRP A 128 -3.57 2.88 -6.80
CA TRP A 128 -3.08 4.22 -6.50
C TRP A 128 -2.33 4.84 -7.69
N TYR A 129 -1.38 4.10 -8.27
CA TYR A 129 -0.53 4.57 -9.36
C TYR A 129 -1.32 4.87 -10.63
N VAL A 130 -2.25 3.99 -11.00
CA VAL A 130 -3.17 4.19 -12.14
C VAL A 130 -4.05 5.42 -11.91
N SER A 131 -4.48 5.67 -10.69
CA SER A 131 -5.27 6.88 -10.36
C SER A 131 -4.46 8.17 -10.58
N ILE A 132 -3.19 8.19 -10.17
CA ILE A 132 -2.28 9.32 -10.44
C ILE A 132 -2.01 9.45 -11.93
N TRP A 133 -1.66 8.35 -12.59
CA TRP A 133 -1.38 8.36 -14.02
C TRP A 133 -2.56 8.87 -14.84
N GLY A 134 -3.78 8.41 -14.52
CA GLY A 134 -5.00 8.91 -15.15
C GLY A 134 -5.15 10.43 -14.99
N THR A 135 -4.89 10.94 -13.78
CA THR A 135 -4.92 12.39 -13.51
C THR A 135 -3.90 13.15 -14.36
N VAL A 136 -2.66 12.67 -14.45
CA VAL A 136 -1.59 13.27 -15.26
C VAL A 136 -1.91 13.23 -16.76
N ALA A 137 -2.46 12.12 -17.23
CA ALA A 137 -2.86 11.94 -18.63
C ALA A 137 -4.13 12.74 -19.01
N GLY A 138 -4.70 13.51 -18.08
CA GLY A 138 -5.92 14.30 -18.31
C GLY A 138 -7.21 13.46 -18.30
N ILE A 139 -7.13 12.20 -17.88
CA ILE A 139 -8.31 11.36 -17.64
C ILE A 139 -8.88 11.80 -16.30
N ASN A 140 -9.97 12.56 -16.33
CA ASN A 140 -10.75 12.93 -15.15
C ASN A 140 -11.49 11.69 -14.60
N ILE A 141 -10.74 10.74 -14.02
CA ILE A 141 -11.29 9.55 -13.36
C ILE A 141 -11.93 9.94 -12.02
N ILE A 142 -11.43 11.02 -11.40
CA ILE A 142 -11.94 11.60 -10.16
C ILE A 142 -12.10 13.10 -10.44
N PRO A 143 -13.29 13.71 -10.20
CA PRO A 143 -13.42 15.15 -10.33
C PRO A 143 -12.35 15.83 -9.48
N ALA A 144 -11.64 16.82 -10.04
CA ALA A 144 -10.52 17.54 -9.40
C ALA A 144 -10.88 18.33 -8.12
N ASP A 145 -12.01 18.01 -7.50
CA ASP A 145 -12.41 18.48 -6.20
C ASP A 145 -11.81 17.55 -5.13
N SER A 146 -10.93 18.10 -4.30
CA SER A 146 -10.28 17.42 -3.16
C SER A 146 -11.28 16.77 -2.20
N ARG A 147 -12.56 17.17 -2.25
CA ARG A 147 -13.67 16.53 -1.54
C ARG A 147 -13.88 15.08 -1.97
N TRP A 148 -13.54 14.67 -3.19
CA TRP A 148 -13.69 13.27 -3.61
C TRP A 148 -12.69 12.32 -2.96
N GLY A 149 -11.44 12.75 -2.76
CA GLY A 149 -10.46 11.97 -1.99
C GLY A 149 -10.91 11.78 -0.53
N VAL A 150 -11.52 12.82 0.06
CA VAL A 150 -12.13 12.75 1.39
C VAL A 150 -13.36 11.84 1.38
N VAL A 151 -14.21 11.89 0.36
CA VAL A 151 -15.39 11.02 0.23
C VAL A 151 -15.01 9.56 0.05
N VAL A 152 -13.99 9.24 -0.77
CA VAL A 152 -13.49 7.87 -0.93
C VAL A 152 -12.81 7.38 0.34
N GLY A 153 -11.98 8.22 0.98
CA GLY A 153 -11.35 7.90 2.27
C GLY A 153 -12.37 7.65 3.38
N ILE A 154 -13.36 8.53 3.53
CA ILE A 154 -14.47 8.38 4.48
C ILE A 154 -15.32 7.15 4.10
N GLY A 155 -15.59 6.94 2.81
CA GLY A 155 -16.35 5.79 2.31
C GLY A 155 -15.68 4.46 2.66
N LEU A 156 -14.35 4.37 2.51
CA LEU A 156 -13.56 3.20 2.90
C LEU A 156 -13.57 2.98 4.41
N VAL A 157 -13.44 4.05 5.21
CA VAL A 157 -13.52 3.98 6.68
C VAL A 157 -14.91 3.53 7.12
N ILE A 158 -15.98 4.08 6.56
CA ILE A 158 -17.36 3.69 6.84
C ILE A 158 -17.59 2.23 6.44
N ALA A 159 -17.14 1.81 5.26
CA ALA A 159 -17.27 0.42 4.81
C ALA A 159 -16.54 -0.56 5.76
N LEU A 160 -15.35 -0.20 6.24
CA LEU A 160 -14.60 -0.95 7.23
C LEU A 160 -15.33 -1.05 8.58
N VAL A 161 -15.89 0.07 9.06
CA VAL A 161 -16.66 0.12 10.31
C VAL A 161 -17.95 -0.70 10.20
N LEU A 162 -18.69 -0.57 9.09
CA LEU A 162 -19.92 -1.33 8.85
C LEU A 162 -19.64 -2.83 8.72
N TRP A 163 -18.56 -3.20 8.02
CA TRP A 163 -18.12 -4.58 7.92
C TRP A 163 -17.74 -5.16 9.28
N ALA A 164 -16.97 -4.43 10.08
CA ALA A 164 -16.58 -4.83 11.44
C ALA A 164 -17.80 -4.97 12.36
N HIS A 165 -18.76 -4.04 12.27
CA HIS A 165 -19.99 -4.06 13.05
C HIS A 165 -20.91 -5.22 12.67
N ALA A 166 -21.10 -5.49 11.37
CA ALA A 166 -21.88 -6.62 10.88
C ALA A 166 -21.29 -7.96 11.37
N ARG A 167 -19.95 -8.06 11.41
CA ARG A 167 -19.25 -9.25 11.91
C ARG A 167 -19.43 -9.44 13.41
N TYR A 168 -19.37 -8.37 14.20
CA TYR A 168 -19.59 -8.39 15.64
C TYR A 168 -20.98 -8.95 16.00
N HIS A 169 -22.04 -8.50 15.30
CA HIS A 169 -23.39 -9.00 15.54
C HIS A 169 -23.59 -10.46 15.12
N LYS A 170 -22.93 -10.90 14.05
CA LYS A 170 -22.99 -12.30 13.62
C LYS A 170 -22.37 -13.25 14.66
N MET A 171 -21.30 -12.83 15.34
CA MET A 171 -20.65 -13.61 16.42
C MET A 171 -21.45 -13.63 17.73
N ARG A 172 -22.33 -12.65 17.96
CA ARG A 172 -23.17 -12.59 19.18
C ARG A 172 -24.43 -13.45 19.10
N ARG A 173 -24.82 -13.88 17.90
CA ARG A 173 -26.04 -14.67 17.65
C ARG A 173 -25.76 -16.17 17.43
N ALA A 174 -24.49 -16.55 17.37
CA ALA A 174 -24.02 -17.94 17.31
C ALA A 174 -23.55 -18.37 18.70
#